data_AF-A0A9D2RV16-F1
#
_entry.id   AF-A0A9D2RV16-F1
#
_cell.length_a   1.000
_cell.length_b   1.000
_cell.length_c   1.000
_cell.angle_alpha   90.00
_cell.angle_beta   90.00
_cell.angle_gamma   90.00
#
_symmetry.space_group_name_H-M   'P 1'
#
loop_
_entity.id
_entity.type
_entity.pdbx_description
1 polymer ?
#
loop_
_entity_poly.entity_id
_entity_poly.type
_entity_poly.pdbx_seq_one_letter_code
_entity_poly.pdbx_strand_id
1 'polypeptide(L)'
;MKKKLIAGICLSMAVVLAAGGGILIRNEKETEAYNKQITQELDRIGNITVSEGESLPNMDNLFADAELVNMESLQADIQNVDVTVPGEYEVLYTFLDTKGNERQKSVTCTVTADLESHVYGMDDIVVDYGEDLPPLDVTYDEWVDSVVRDDTQVNTESPGTYPIVYSILGTDGELEEVEYHATVLDTRPEPTATPIPTPAPDQEQGTDLGGQGQAEQAPQTGNIEQPIQQVVKTGDTTSVLPVVALFTISAAGIALSIFLLRKKQNS
;
A
#
# COMPACT_ATOMS: atom_id res chain seq x y z
N MET A 1 26.73 -15.59 -6.76
CA MET A 1 27.34 -14.76 -7.83
C MET A 1 26.24 -14.47 -8.85
N LYS A 2 25.65 -13.27 -8.82
CA LYS A 2 24.58 -12.87 -9.75
C LYS A 2 25.21 -12.68 -11.13
N LYS A 3 24.90 -13.57 -12.09
CA LYS A 3 25.33 -13.41 -13.49
C LYS A 3 24.49 -12.29 -14.08
N LYS A 4 25.10 -11.15 -14.39
CA LYS A 4 24.44 -10.09 -15.14
C LYS A 4 24.10 -10.66 -16.52
N LEU A 5 22.82 -10.93 -16.74
CA LEU A 5 22.32 -11.42 -18.03
C LEU A 5 22.16 -10.20 -18.95
N ILE A 6 22.78 -10.26 -20.13
CA ILE A 6 22.81 -9.14 -21.06
C ILE A 6 21.65 -9.32 -22.04
N ALA A 7 20.64 -8.45 -21.96
CA ALA A 7 19.57 -8.35 -22.95
C ALA A 7 20.14 -8.14 -24.36
N GLY A 8 19.66 -8.91 -25.34
CA GLY A 8 20.21 -8.94 -26.70
C GLY A 8 19.13 -9.08 -27.77
N ILE A 9 19.38 -8.48 -28.93
CA ILE A 9 18.57 -8.64 -30.15
C ILE A 9 19.28 -9.62 -31.07
N CYS A 10 18.59 -10.69 -31.49
CA CYS A 10 19.09 -11.60 -32.51
C CYS A 10 18.28 -11.44 -33.81
N LEU A 11 18.95 -11.04 -34.88
CA LEU A 11 18.40 -10.94 -36.23
C LEU A 11 18.99 -12.09 -37.06
N SER A 12 18.20 -13.13 -37.34
CA SER A 12 18.60 -14.14 -38.31
C SER A 12 18.53 -13.54 -39.73
N MET A 13 19.68 -13.38 -40.40
CA MET A 13 19.73 -12.94 -41.80
C MET A 13 19.80 -14.17 -42.71
N ALA A 14 18.73 -14.43 -43.47
CA ALA A 14 18.77 -15.34 -44.61
C ALA A 14 19.56 -14.67 -45.75
N VAL A 15 20.81 -15.09 -45.96
CA VAL A 15 21.65 -14.61 -47.06
C VAL A 15 21.20 -15.27 -48.36
N VAL A 16 20.51 -14.51 -49.23
CA VAL A 16 20.22 -14.92 -50.61
C VAL A 16 21.34 -14.40 -51.52
N LEU A 17 22.24 -15.29 -51.96
CA LEU A 17 23.31 -14.96 -52.92
C LEU A 17 22.74 -14.90 -54.34
N ALA A 18 22.71 -13.70 -54.95
CA ALA A 18 22.43 -13.54 -56.39
C ALA A 18 23.43 -12.57 -57.04
N ALA A 19 24.16 -13.05 -58.05
CA ALA A 19 25.21 -12.33 -58.76
C ALA A 19 24.71 -11.09 -59.52
N GLY A 20 25.20 -9.89 -59.17
CA GLY A 20 24.98 -8.67 -59.95
C GLY A 20 25.23 -7.38 -59.14
N GLY A 21 26.46 -6.86 -59.17
CA GLY A 21 26.95 -5.80 -58.27
C GLY A 21 26.15 -4.47 -58.20
N GLY A 22 25.23 -4.19 -59.12
CA GLY A 22 24.34 -3.02 -59.05
C GLY A 22 22.93 -3.30 -58.48
N ILE A 23 22.42 -4.52 -58.67
CA ILE A 23 21.16 -5.00 -58.06
C ILE A 23 21.40 -5.36 -56.59
N LEU A 24 22.59 -5.88 -56.29
CA LEU A 24 23.01 -6.23 -54.93
C LEU A 24 22.98 -5.02 -53.97
N ILE A 25 23.55 -3.87 -54.35
CA ILE A 25 23.65 -2.70 -53.44
C ILE A 25 22.27 -2.06 -53.15
N ARG A 26 21.34 -2.05 -54.11
CA ARG A 26 19.99 -1.51 -53.89
C ARG A 26 19.16 -2.44 -52.99
N ASN A 27 19.23 -3.75 -53.24
CA ASN A 27 18.63 -4.76 -52.36
C ASN A 27 19.24 -4.75 -50.94
N GLU A 28 20.55 -4.49 -50.82
CA GLU A 28 21.24 -4.38 -49.54
C GLU A 28 20.73 -3.19 -48.72
N LYS A 29 20.64 -1.99 -49.31
CA LYS A 29 20.06 -0.81 -48.65
C LYS A 29 18.60 -0.99 -48.26
N GLU A 30 17.80 -1.63 -49.11
CA GLU A 30 16.40 -1.94 -48.81
C GLU A 30 16.28 -2.98 -47.67
N THR A 31 17.19 -3.96 -47.63
CA THR A 31 17.28 -4.95 -46.55
C THR A 31 17.73 -4.32 -45.23
N GLU A 32 18.72 -3.43 -45.27
CA GLU A 32 19.16 -2.65 -44.12
C GLU A 32 18.02 -1.77 -43.58
N ALA A 33 17.31 -1.05 -44.45
CA ALA A 33 16.17 -0.22 -44.05
C ALA A 33 15.04 -1.06 -43.43
N TYR A 34 14.76 -2.24 -44.00
CA TYR A 34 13.78 -3.19 -43.47
C TYR A 34 14.18 -3.73 -42.09
N ASN A 35 15.42 -4.22 -41.95
CA ASN A 35 15.94 -4.73 -40.67
C ASN A 35 16.01 -3.62 -39.61
N LYS A 36 16.27 -2.38 -40.02
CA LYS A 36 16.24 -1.21 -39.13
C LYS A 36 14.83 -0.98 -38.56
N GLN A 37 13.78 -1.05 -39.38
CA GLN A 37 12.40 -0.92 -38.90
C GLN A 37 12.03 -2.07 -37.94
N ILE A 38 12.40 -3.31 -38.27
CA ILE A 38 12.21 -4.45 -37.35
C ILE A 38 12.94 -4.25 -36.01
N THR A 39 14.15 -3.70 -36.05
CA THR A 39 14.91 -3.40 -34.82
C THR A 39 14.17 -2.36 -33.97
N GLN A 40 13.58 -1.34 -34.59
CA GLN A 40 12.76 -0.34 -33.90
C GLN A 40 11.53 -0.96 -33.25
N GLU A 41 10.89 -1.94 -33.91
CA GLU A 41 9.80 -2.70 -33.30
C GLU A 41 10.29 -3.52 -32.10
N LEU A 42 11.38 -4.29 -32.24
CA LEU A 42 11.95 -5.09 -31.14
C LEU A 42 12.37 -4.24 -29.93
N ASP A 43 12.76 -2.98 -30.13
CA ASP A 43 13.09 -2.05 -29.05
C ASP A 43 11.86 -1.55 -28.27
N ARG A 44 10.65 -1.73 -28.79
CA ARG A 44 9.40 -1.49 -28.04
C ARG A 44 9.21 -2.53 -26.93
N ILE A 45 9.82 -3.71 -27.06
CA ILE A 45 9.84 -4.72 -26.01
C ILE A 45 10.81 -4.26 -24.92
N GLY A 46 10.25 -3.64 -23.89
CA GLY A 46 10.97 -3.18 -22.72
C GLY A 46 11.21 -4.28 -21.70
N ASN A 47 12.05 -3.96 -20.71
CA ASN A 47 12.12 -4.75 -19.49
C ASN A 47 10.78 -4.70 -18.75
N ILE A 48 10.50 -5.76 -18.01
CA ILE A 48 9.27 -5.94 -17.25
C ILE A 48 9.60 -5.87 -15.77
N THR A 49 8.74 -5.22 -14.99
CA THR A 49 8.76 -5.28 -13.53
C THR A 49 7.38 -5.71 -13.05
N VAL A 50 7.32 -6.68 -12.14
CA VAL A 50 6.09 -7.17 -11.48
C VAL A 50 6.34 -7.39 -10.00
N SER A 51 5.32 -7.25 -9.18
CA SER A 51 5.41 -7.63 -7.76
C SER A 51 5.31 -9.14 -7.59
N GLU A 52 5.83 -9.65 -6.49
CA GLU A 52 5.71 -11.06 -6.14
C GLU A 52 4.26 -11.55 -6.17
N GLY A 53 4.05 -12.72 -6.77
CA GLY A 53 2.73 -13.32 -6.96
C GLY A 53 1.87 -12.68 -8.06
N GLU A 54 2.25 -11.52 -8.60
CA GLU A 54 1.50 -10.89 -9.69
C GLU A 54 1.71 -11.60 -11.03
N SER A 55 0.67 -11.55 -11.86
CA SER A 55 0.74 -12.10 -13.22
C SER A 55 1.58 -11.20 -14.12
N LEU A 56 2.36 -11.81 -15.01
CA LEU A 56 3.12 -11.09 -16.04
C LEU A 56 2.19 -10.24 -16.92
N PRO A 57 2.63 -9.03 -17.32
CA PRO A 57 1.82 -8.15 -18.16
C PRO A 57 1.56 -8.78 -19.53
N ASN A 58 0.34 -8.60 -20.04
CA ASN A 58 -0.02 -9.06 -21.37
C ASN A 58 0.57 -8.11 -22.45
N MET A 59 1.24 -8.68 -23.45
CA MET A 59 1.90 -7.96 -24.56
C MET A 59 1.07 -7.90 -25.86
N ASP A 60 -0.18 -8.35 -25.86
CA ASP A 60 -1.04 -8.45 -27.06
C ASP A 60 -1.16 -7.13 -27.85
N ASN A 61 -1.09 -5.99 -27.17
CA ASN A 61 -1.23 -4.67 -27.78
C ASN A 61 0.11 -4.01 -28.13
N LEU A 62 1.25 -4.62 -27.80
CA LEU A 62 2.56 -3.98 -27.92
C LEU A 62 2.89 -3.58 -29.37
N PHE A 63 2.34 -4.30 -30.33
CA PHE A 63 2.62 -4.20 -31.76
C PHE A 63 1.35 -4.01 -32.59
N ALA A 64 0.26 -3.50 -31.99
CA ALA A 64 -1.03 -3.37 -32.68
C ALA A 64 -0.99 -2.48 -33.94
N ASP A 65 -0.02 -1.58 -34.02
CA ASP A 65 0.25 -0.67 -35.15
C ASP A 65 1.50 -1.06 -35.96
N ALA A 66 2.16 -2.18 -35.62
CA ALA A 66 3.38 -2.60 -36.29
C ALA A 66 3.08 -3.19 -37.68
N GLU A 67 3.55 -2.52 -38.73
CA GLU A 67 3.29 -2.96 -40.12
C GLU A 67 4.14 -4.17 -40.54
N LEU A 68 5.23 -4.47 -39.83
CA LEU A 68 6.21 -5.49 -40.21
C LEU A 68 6.20 -6.74 -39.32
N VAL A 69 5.34 -6.78 -38.31
CA VAL A 69 5.27 -7.87 -37.32
C VAL A 69 4.03 -8.72 -37.58
N ASN A 70 4.20 -10.05 -37.62
CA ASN A 70 3.06 -10.96 -37.61
C ASN A 70 2.64 -11.24 -36.15
N MET A 71 1.59 -10.56 -35.69
CA MET A 71 1.06 -10.68 -34.33
C MET A 71 0.66 -12.09 -33.91
N GLU A 72 0.12 -12.88 -34.83
CA GLU A 72 -0.33 -14.25 -34.52
C GLU A 72 0.83 -15.19 -34.22
N SER A 73 2.07 -14.79 -34.53
CA SER A 73 3.28 -15.58 -34.30
C SER A 73 4.06 -15.17 -33.04
N LEU A 74 3.62 -14.11 -32.34
CA LEU A 74 4.30 -13.62 -31.14
C LEU A 74 4.20 -14.65 -30.02
N GLN A 75 5.36 -15.06 -29.51
CA GLN A 75 5.49 -15.99 -28.40
C GLN A 75 6.51 -15.45 -27.40
N ALA A 76 6.19 -15.58 -26.11
CA ALA A 76 7.10 -15.30 -25.01
C ALA A 76 7.50 -16.61 -24.34
N ASP A 77 8.79 -16.90 -24.28
CA ASP A 77 9.31 -17.98 -23.44
C ASP A 77 9.46 -17.47 -22.01
N ILE A 78 8.54 -17.93 -21.16
CA ILE A 78 8.46 -17.59 -19.74
C ILE A 78 8.67 -18.81 -18.83
N GLN A 79 9.12 -19.94 -19.38
CA GLN A 79 9.20 -21.21 -18.62
C GLN A 79 10.09 -21.13 -17.37
N ASN A 80 11.07 -20.23 -17.38
CA ASN A 80 12.00 -20.03 -16.27
C ASN A 80 11.62 -18.86 -15.36
N VAL A 81 10.50 -18.17 -15.61
CA VAL A 81 10.04 -17.05 -14.78
C VAL A 81 9.20 -17.61 -13.64
N ASP A 82 9.69 -17.43 -12.42
CA ASP A 82 8.92 -17.73 -11.20
C ASP A 82 8.52 -16.40 -10.54
N VAL A 83 7.25 -16.02 -10.71
CA VAL A 83 6.71 -14.78 -10.13
C VAL A 83 6.54 -14.88 -8.60
N THR A 84 6.70 -16.05 -8.00
CA THR A 84 6.62 -16.25 -6.55
C THR A 84 7.97 -16.16 -5.86
N VAL A 85 9.03 -15.82 -6.60
CA VAL A 85 10.37 -15.69 -6.05
C VAL A 85 10.97 -14.38 -6.56
N PRO A 86 11.26 -13.41 -5.68
CA PRO A 86 11.89 -12.17 -6.09
C PRO A 86 13.23 -12.40 -6.78
N GLY A 87 13.50 -11.66 -7.86
CA GLY A 87 14.68 -11.90 -8.68
C GLY A 87 14.62 -11.32 -10.09
N GLU A 88 15.71 -11.54 -10.84
CA GLU A 88 15.81 -11.19 -12.26
C GLU A 88 15.74 -12.46 -13.11
N TYR A 89 14.84 -12.44 -14.10
CA TYR A 89 14.58 -13.53 -15.02
C TYR A 89 14.76 -13.06 -16.48
N GLU A 90 15.04 -13.99 -17.37
CA GLU A 90 15.07 -13.73 -18.81
C GLU A 90 13.75 -14.12 -19.45
N VAL A 91 13.22 -13.23 -20.29
CA VAL A 91 12.09 -13.53 -21.17
C VAL A 91 12.55 -13.37 -22.61
N LEU A 92 12.41 -14.43 -23.40
CA LEU A 92 12.72 -14.42 -24.83
C LEU A 92 11.44 -14.25 -25.63
N TYR A 93 11.31 -13.12 -26.30
CA TYR A 93 10.25 -12.88 -27.27
C TYR A 93 10.68 -13.34 -28.65
N THR A 94 9.81 -14.08 -29.32
CA THR A 94 9.99 -14.57 -30.69
C THR A 94 8.77 -14.24 -31.54
N PHE A 95 8.95 -13.72 -32.75
CA PHE A 95 7.89 -13.54 -33.73
C PHE A 95 8.41 -13.67 -35.17
N LEU A 96 7.50 -13.85 -36.12
CA LEU A 96 7.79 -13.80 -37.55
C LEU A 96 7.54 -12.39 -38.10
N ASP A 97 8.47 -11.89 -38.92
CA ASP A 97 8.22 -10.68 -39.71
C ASP A 97 7.30 -10.96 -40.91
N THR A 98 6.86 -9.91 -41.60
CA THR A 98 6.02 -10.02 -42.82
C THR A 98 6.65 -10.78 -43.98
N LYS A 99 7.97 -11.06 -43.92
CA LYS A 99 8.69 -11.89 -44.89
C LYS A 99 8.90 -13.33 -44.41
N GLY A 100 8.38 -13.67 -43.22
CA GLY A 100 8.48 -15.00 -42.62
C GLY A 100 9.82 -15.28 -41.93
N ASN A 101 10.66 -14.26 -41.67
CA ASN A 101 11.88 -14.46 -40.90
C ASN A 101 11.60 -14.39 -39.41
N GLU A 102 12.25 -15.26 -38.65
CA GLU A 102 12.17 -15.25 -37.18
C GLU A 102 13.02 -14.12 -36.59
N ARG A 103 12.40 -13.38 -35.67
CA ARG A 103 12.95 -12.24 -34.94
C ARG A 103 12.86 -12.52 -33.45
N GLN A 104 13.93 -12.18 -32.73
CA GLN A 104 14.07 -12.50 -31.32
C GLN A 104 14.60 -11.31 -30.50
N LYS A 105 14.07 -11.16 -29.28
CA LYS A 105 14.54 -10.20 -28.27
C LYS A 105 14.50 -10.83 -26.89
N SER A 106 15.63 -10.84 -26.20
CA SER A 106 15.67 -11.09 -24.76
C SER A 106 15.46 -9.79 -23.99
N VAL A 107 14.61 -9.83 -22.96
CA VAL A 107 14.45 -8.76 -21.97
C VAL A 107 14.56 -9.30 -20.56
N THR A 108 14.82 -8.39 -19.62
CA THR A 108 14.82 -8.72 -18.19
C THR A 108 13.40 -8.59 -17.64
N CYS A 109 12.96 -9.59 -16.90
CA CYS A 109 11.80 -9.53 -16.02
C CYS A 109 12.30 -9.46 -14.57
N THR A 110 11.99 -8.38 -13.87
CA THR A 110 12.31 -8.19 -12.46
C THR A 110 11.05 -8.47 -11.64
N VAL A 111 11.13 -9.44 -10.75
CA VAL A 111 10.12 -9.71 -9.72
C VAL A 111 10.58 -9.01 -8.44
N THR A 112 9.82 -8.01 -8.00
CA THR A 112 10.09 -7.26 -6.75
C THR A 112 9.41 -7.96 -5.57
N ALA A 113 10.08 -7.97 -4.42
CA ALA A 113 9.54 -8.58 -3.21
C ALA A 113 8.29 -7.81 -2.71
N ASP A 114 7.31 -8.54 -2.21
CA ASP A 114 6.20 -7.98 -1.42
C ASP A 114 6.71 -7.79 0.02
N LEU A 115 7.18 -6.58 0.36
CA LEU A 115 7.96 -6.36 1.58
C LEU A 115 7.15 -6.64 2.84
N GLU A 116 5.85 -6.34 2.86
CA GLU A 116 4.97 -6.68 3.99
C GLU A 116 4.97 -8.20 4.26
N SER A 117 4.85 -9.02 3.20
CA SER A 117 4.79 -10.48 3.34
C SER A 117 6.07 -11.11 3.90
N HIS A 118 7.18 -10.37 3.85
CA HIS A 118 8.50 -10.77 4.34
C HIS A 118 8.82 -10.28 5.76
N VAL A 119 7.87 -9.61 6.43
CA VAL A 119 8.00 -9.21 7.84
C VAL A 119 7.06 -10.03 8.73
N TYR A 120 7.59 -10.52 9.84
CA TYR A 120 6.87 -11.30 10.84
C TYR A 120 6.84 -10.57 12.19
N GLY A 121 5.70 -10.61 12.87
CA GLY A 121 5.49 -9.94 14.17
C GLY A 121 4.99 -8.51 14.06
N MET A 122 4.59 -8.07 12.87
CA MET A 122 3.78 -6.85 12.71
C MET A 122 2.34 -7.19 13.08
N ASP A 123 1.84 -6.56 14.14
CA ASP A 123 0.52 -6.80 14.68
C ASP A 123 -0.12 -5.51 15.20
N ASP A 124 -1.45 -5.55 15.32
CA ASP A 124 -2.18 -4.59 16.13
C ASP A 124 -1.77 -4.74 17.60
N ILE A 125 -1.69 -3.61 18.30
CA ILE A 125 -1.25 -3.54 19.67
C ILE A 125 -2.45 -3.29 20.58
N VAL A 126 -2.49 -3.94 21.73
CA VAL A 126 -3.44 -3.64 22.80
C VAL A 126 -2.68 -3.39 24.09
N VAL A 127 -2.93 -2.25 24.72
CA VAL A 127 -2.32 -1.85 25.99
C VAL A 127 -3.37 -1.29 26.95
N ASP A 128 -3.09 -1.40 28.24
CA ASP A 128 -3.92 -0.81 29.29
C ASP A 128 -3.65 0.70 29.44
N TYR A 129 -4.59 1.40 30.08
CA TYR A 129 -4.46 2.82 30.37
C TYR A 129 -3.12 3.13 31.07
N GLY A 130 -2.37 4.08 30.51
CA GLY A 130 -1.12 4.58 31.06
C GLY A 130 0.07 3.62 30.91
N GLU A 131 -0.10 2.46 30.29
CA GLU A 131 1.03 1.56 30.01
C GLU A 131 1.80 1.99 28.76
N ASP A 132 3.13 1.79 28.80
CA ASP A 132 3.98 2.00 27.63
C ASP A 132 3.66 0.97 26.54
N LEU A 133 3.77 1.38 25.27
CA LEU A 133 3.65 0.44 24.16
C LEU A 133 4.76 -0.62 24.23
N PRO A 134 4.46 -1.88 23.88
CA PRO A 134 5.49 -2.91 23.79
C PRO A 134 6.58 -2.49 22.79
N PRO A 135 7.85 -2.86 23.04
CA PRO A 135 8.91 -2.62 22.08
C PRO A 135 8.59 -3.32 20.75
N LEU A 136 9.16 -2.81 19.66
CA LEU A 136 9.08 -3.46 18.37
C LEU A 136 9.83 -4.80 18.41
N ASP A 137 9.13 -5.91 18.19
CA ASP A 137 9.67 -7.26 18.13
C ASP A 137 9.30 -7.93 16.81
N VAL A 138 10.02 -7.56 15.75
CA VAL A 138 9.82 -8.10 14.39
C VAL A 138 11.03 -8.88 13.92
N THR A 139 10.78 -9.85 13.06
CA THR A 139 11.81 -10.55 12.29
C THR A 139 11.48 -10.47 10.81
N TYR A 140 12.49 -10.53 9.95
CA TYR A 140 12.33 -10.45 8.51
C TYR A 140 13.46 -11.20 7.81
N ASP A 141 13.27 -11.53 6.53
CA ASP A 141 14.21 -12.31 5.73
C ASP A 141 15.19 -11.45 4.92
N GLU A 142 15.85 -12.03 3.90
CA GLU A 142 16.86 -11.35 3.10
C GLU A 142 16.34 -10.21 2.21
N TRP A 143 15.03 -10.06 2.02
CA TRP A 143 14.47 -9.04 1.13
C TRP A 143 14.30 -7.69 1.82
N VAL A 144 14.22 -7.68 3.15
CA VAL A 144 14.02 -6.48 3.98
C VAL A 144 15.35 -6.04 4.62
N ASP A 145 15.65 -4.74 4.54
CA ASP A 145 16.82 -4.13 5.18
C ASP A 145 16.50 -3.63 6.60
N SER A 146 15.32 -3.03 6.81
CA SER A 146 14.89 -2.56 8.12
C SER A 146 13.39 -2.34 8.21
N VAL A 147 12.86 -2.42 9.44
CA VAL A 147 11.47 -2.08 9.79
C VAL A 147 11.50 -1.07 10.92
N VAL A 148 10.71 0.00 10.80
CA VAL A 148 10.52 1.01 11.85
C VAL A 148 9.03 1.20 12.09
N ARG A 149 8.62 1.30 13.36
CA ARG A 149 7.25 1.64 13.76
C ARG A 149 7.18 3.12 14.14
N ASP A 150 6.26 3.87 13.54
CA ASP A 150 5.83 5.19 13.98
C ASP A 150 4.56 5.04 14.84
N ASP A 151 4.71 5.30 16.13
CA ASP A 151 3.66 5.30 17.14
C ASP A 151 3.47 6.68 17.77
N THR A 152 3.92 7.74 17.11
CA THR A 152 3.90 9.12 17.63
C THR A 152 2.49 9.66 17.91
N GLN A 153 1.46 9.07 17.29
CA GLN A 153 0.06 9.47 17.47
C GLN A 153 -0.64 8.75 18.63
N VAL A 154 -0.03 7.71 19.21
CA VAL A 154 -0.65 6.93 20.28
C VAL A 154 -0.59 7.71 21.58
N ASN A 155 -1.75 7.93 22.20
CA ASN A 155 -1.85 8.52 23.54
C ASN A 155 -2.34 7.48 24.54
N THR A 156 -1.42 6.90 25.32
CA THR A 156 -1.74 5.85 26.31
C THR A 156 -2.50 6.37 27.54
N GLU A 157 -2.57 7.69 27.73
CA GLU A 157 -3.39 8.33 28.77
C GLU A 157 -4.83 8.63 28.31
N SER A 158 -5.20 8.20 27.11
CA SER A 158 -6.53 8.38 26.57
C SER A 158 -7.00 7.05 25.95
N PRO A 159 -7.98 6.37 26.57
CA PRO A 159 -8.57 5.19 25.97
C PRO A 159 -9.11 5.49 24.57
N GLY A 160 -8.82 4.60 23.62
CA GLY A 160 -9.08 4.85 22.21
C GLY A 160 -8.33 3.90 21.29
N THR A 161 -8.48 4.11 19.98
CA THR A 161 -7.72 3.40 18.95
C THR A 161 -6.98 4.42 18.10
N TYR A 162 -5.69 4.18 17.92
CA TYR A 162 -4.75 5.09 17.29
C TYR A 162 -4.06 4.39 16.12
N PRO A 163 -3.84 5.05 14.98
CA PRO A 163 -3.06 4.48 13.90
C PRO A 163 -1.59 4.41 14.29
N ILE A 164 -0.94 3.33 13.90
CA ILE A 164 0.52 3.16 13.90
C ILE A 164 0.94 2.79 12.48
N VAL A 165 2.12 3.23 12.05
CA VAL A 165 2.63 2.96 10.69
C VAL A 165 3.93 2.21 10.78
N TYR A 166 4.04 1.10 10.06
CA TYR A 166 5.29 0.40 9.85
C TYR A 166 5.90 0.84 8.52
N SER A 167 7.12 1.37 8.56
CA SER A 167 7.93 1.68 7.38
C SER A 167 8.92 0.54 7.15
N ILE A 168 8.76 -0.19 6.05
CA ILE A 168 9.56 -1.35 5.66
C ILE A 168 10.47 -0.95 4.51
N LEU A 169 11.78 -0.92 4.75
CA LEU A 169 12.79 -0.62 3.74
C LEU A 169 13.33 -1.94 3.16
N GLY A 170 13.16 -2.15 1.86
CA GLY A 170 13.71 -3.27 1.12
C GLY A 170 15.23 -3.15 0.90
N THR A 171 15.89 -4.29 0.67
CA THR A 171 17.32 -4.34 0.34
C THR A 171 17.66 -3.77 -1.04
N ASP A 172 16.66 -3.62 -1.90
CA ASP A 172 16.72 -2.90 -3.17
C ASP A 172 16.56 -1.38 -3.03
N GLY A 173 16.19 -0.90 -1.84
CA GLY A 173 15.99 0.50 -1.50
C GLY A 173 14.56 0.99 -1.66
N GLU A 174 13.61 0.14 -2.05
CA GLU A 174 12.19 0.47 -2.07
C GLU A 174 11.64 0.59 -0.64
N LEU A 175 10.67 1.49 -0.44
CA LEU A 175 10.04 1.73 0.85
C LEU A 175 8.54 1.45 0.75
N GLU A 176 8.05 0.60 1.64
CA GLU A 176 6.63 0.32 1.82
C GLU A 176 6.17 0.82 3.20
N GLU A 177 4.96 1.38 3.26
CA GLU A 177 4.34 1.84 4.50
C GLU A 177 3.00 1.14 4.70
N VAL A 178 2.83 0.48 5.86
CA VAL A 178 1.63 -0.27 6.19
C VAL A 178 1.03 0.23 7.51
N GLU A 179 -0.29 0.45 7.53
CA GLU A 179 -1.03 0.95 8.70
C GLU A 179 -1.60 -0.20 9.54
N TYR A 180 -1.37 -0.13 10.85
CA TYR A 180 -1.93 -0.99 11.89
C TYR A 180 -2.53 -0.10 13.00
N HIS A 181 -3.07 -0.70 14.06
CA HIS A 181 -3.72 0.02 15.14
C HIS A 181 -3.14 -0.32 16.52
N ALA A 182 -3.09 0.68 17.39
CA ALA A 182 -2.89 0.52 18.82
C ALA A 182 -4.18 0.87 19.56
N THR A 183 -4.72 -0.08 20.32
CA THR A 183 -5.88 0.10 21.19
C THR A 183 -5.44 0.29 22.64
N VAL A 184 -5.81 1.43 23.22
CA VAL A 184 -5.64 1.74 24.64
C VAL A 184 -6.95 1.43 25.36
N LEU A 185 -6.94 0.46 26.26
CA LEU A 185 -8.11 0.05 27.04
C LEU A 185 -8.31 0.97 28.24
N ASP A 186 -9.58 1.28 28.58
CA ASP A 186 -9.88 1.93 29.87
C ASP A 186 -9.96 0.87 30.97
N THR A 187 -8.82 0.59 31.60
CA THR A 187 -8.71 -0.35 32.73
C THR A 187 -8.68 0.36 34.08
N ARG A 188 -8.96 1.67 34.10
CA ARG A 188 -9.07 2.42 35.35
C ARG A 188 -10.24 1.88 36.17
N PRO A 189 -10.13 1.87 37.51
CA PRO A 189 -11.26 1.50 38.34
C PRO A 189 -12.42 2.47 38.08
N GLU A 190 -13.61 1.91 37.88
CA GLU A 190 -14.84 2.68 37.85
C GLU A 190 -14.86 3.62 39.07
N PRO A 191 -15.21 4.91 38.88
CA PRO A 191 -15.23 5.84 39.99
C PRO A 191 -16.14 5.28 41.08
N THR A 192 -15.56 5.03 42.26
CA THR A 192 -16.33 4.59 43.41
C THR A 192 -17.35 5.67 43.68
N ALA A 193 -18.64 5.35 43.53
CA ALA A 193 -19.72 6.28 43.81
C ALA A 193 -19.50 6.85 45.23
N THR A 194 -19.24 8.17 45.31
CA THR A 194 -19.12 8.87 46.58
C THR A 194 -20.36 8.52 47.42
N PRO A 195 -20.22 8.13 48.70
CA PRO A 195 -21.38 7.82 49.52
C PRO A 195 -22.34 9.00 49.46
N ILE A 196 -23.57 8.75 49.00
CA ILE A 196 -24.64 9.76 49.02
C ILE A 196 -24.71 10.26 50.46
N PRO A 197 -24.58 11.58 50.71
CA PRO A 197 -24.69 12.11 52.06
C PRO A 197 -26.05 11.66 52.61
N THR A 198 -26.03 10.95 53.73
CA THR A 198 -27.25 10.57 54.45
C THR A 198 -28.05 11.84 54.70
N PRO A 199 -29.32 11.94 54.26
CA PRO A 199 -30.12 13.12 54.55
C PRO A 199 -30.16 13.32 56.06
N ALA A 200 -29.74 14.51 56.50
CA ALA A 200 -29.86 14.92 57.89
C ALA A 200 -31.33 14.86 58.31
N PRO A 201 -31.68 14.48 59.55
CA PRO A 201 -33.07 14.39 59.97
C PRO A 201 -33.72 15.77 59.90
N ASP A 202 -34.82 15.88 59.16
CA ASP A 202 -35.69 17.06 59.14
C ASP A 202 -36.10 17.40 60.58
N GLN A 203 -35.76 18.62 61.01
CA GLN A 203 -36.38 19.22 62.19
C GLN A 203 -37.70 19.84 61.75
N GLU A 204 -38.81 19.19 62.11
CA GLU A 204 -40.14 19.79 62.04
C GLU A 204 -40.17 21.09 62.87
N GLN A 205 -40.59 22.20 62.25
CA GLN A 205 -41.15 23.32 63.00
C GLN A 205 -42.30 23.94 62.22
N GLY A 206 -43.49 23.90 62.84
CA GLY A 206 -44.78 24.16 62.20
C GLY A 206 -45.27 25.61 62.19
N THR A 207 -46.30 25.76 61.36
CA THR A 207 -47.49 26.65 61.42
C THR A 207 -47.31 28.17 61.51
N ASP A 208 -47.83 28.90 60.51
CA ASP A 208 -49.05 29.72 60.67
C ASP A 208 -49.66 30.14 59.29
N LEU A 209 -50.91 30.58 59.35
CA LEU A 209 -52.02 30.59 58.40
C LEU A 209 -52.17 31.83 57.49
N GLY A 210 -52.91 31.63 56.39
CA GLY A 210 -53.73 32.63 55.69
C GLY A 210 -53.30 32.89 54.23
N GLY A 211 -54.14 32.86 53.18
CA GLY A 211 -55.57 32.62 53.02
C GLY A 211 -55.99 32.87 51.55
N GLN A 212 -57.09 32.22 51.13
CA GLN A 212 -58.01 32.51 49.99
C GLN A 212 -57.44 32.56 48.54
N GLY A 213 -58.01 31.94 47.49
CA GLY A 213 -59.23 31.17 47.29
C GLY A 213 -59.51 30.94 45.78
N GLN A 214 -60.35 29.92 45.48
CA GLN A 214 -61.10 29.61 44.24
C GLN A 214 -60.32 29.22 42.95
N ALA A 215 -60.80 28.33 42.07
CA ALA A 215 -61.79 27.24 42.06
C ALA A 215 -61.73 26.62 40.64
N GLU A 216 -61.98 25.30 40.52
CA GLU A 216 -62.66 24.63 39.38
C GLU A 216 -61.94 24.58 37.98
N GLN A 217 -61.86 23.52 37.17
CA GLN A 217 -62.61 22.27 36.93
C GLN A 217 -61.69 21.20 36.28
N ALA A 218 -62.04 19.91 36.43
CA ALA A 218 -61.64 18.80 35.55
C ALA A 218 -62.84 18.45 34.61
N PRO A 219 -62.83 17.44 33.68
CA PRO A 219 -61.79 16.50 33.23
C PRO A 219 -61.74 16.40 31.67
N GLN A 220 -60.91 15.63 30.94
CA GLN A 220 -60.93 14.17 30.76
C GLN A 220 -59.89 13.70 29.69
N THR A 221 -59.53 12.42 29.82
CA THR A 221 -59.28 11.39 28.78
C THR A 221 -58.04 11.44 27.86
N GLY A 222 -57.26 10.35 27.93
CA GLY A 222 -56.61 9.72 26.78
C GLY A 222 -55.11 9.45 26.90
N ASN A 223 -54.71 8.27 27.41
CA ASN A 223 -53.45 7.63 27.00
C ASN A 223 -53.64 7.19 25.51
N ILE A 224 -52.69 7.17 24.57
CA ILE A 224 -51.33 6.59 24.48
C ILE A 224 -50.69 7.29 23.24
N GLU A 225 -49.46 7.79 23.24
CA GLU A 225 -48.25 7.16 22.67
C GLU A 225 -47.04 8.11 22.85
N GLN A 226 -45.85 7.58 23.16
CA GLN A 226 -44.57 8.31 23.29
C GLN A 226 -43.95 8.60 21.90
N PRO A 227 -43.06 9.61 21.71
CA PRO A 227 -41.68 9.59 22.21
C PRO A 227 -41.22 10.88 22.90
N ILE A 228 -40.33 10.70 23.87
CA ILE A 228 -39.67 11.72 24.69
C ILE A 228 -38.77 12.65 23.84
N GLN A 229 -39.07 13.95 23.90
CA GLN A 229 -38.17 15.08 23.66
C GLN A 229 -38.22 15.89 24.98
N GLN A 230 -37.13 16.34 25.61
CA GLN A 230 -36.47 17.64 25.36
C GLN A 230 -35.45 17.82 26.56
N VAL A 231 -34.13 18.00 26.34
CA VAL A 231 -33.35 19.29 26.33
C VAL A 231 -32.91 19.81 27.71
N VAL A 232 -31.70 20.33 28.01
CA VAL A 232 -30.45 20.64 27.26
C VAL A 232 -29.37 21.21 28.21
N LYS A 233 -28.09 21.16 27.75
CA LYS A 233 -26.88 22.00 28.06
C LYS A 233 -26.15 21.72 29.39
N THR A 234 -24.82 21.68 29.48
CA THR A 234 -23.74 22.38 28.72
C THR A 234 -22.42 21.59 28.97
N GLY A 235 -21.58 21.31 27.97
CA GLY A 235 -20.46 22.18 27.61
C GLY A 235 -19.36 21.39 26.87
N ASP A 236 -18.87 21.98 25.78
CA ASP A 236 -17.81 21.58 24.85
C ASP A 236 -17.95 20.28 24.06
N THR A 237 -18.68 20.40 22.94
CA THR A 237 -18.31 19.71 21.71
C THR A 237 -17.40 20.65 20.91
N THR A 238 -16.09 20.48 21.05
CA THR A 238 -15.21 20.86 19.94
C THR A 238 -15.35 19.75 18.92
N SER A 239 -16.07 20.05 17.84
CA SER A 239 -16.20 19.22 16.66
C SER A 239 -14.83 18.67 16.27
N VAL A 240 -14.66 17.35 16.36
CA VAL A 240 -13.64 16.64 15.60
C VAL A 240 -13.97 16.83 14.12
N LEU A 241 -13.41 17.89 13.54
CA LEU A 241 -13.13 17.88 12.11
C LEU A 241 -12.30 16.62 11.89
N PRO A 242 -12.64 15.73 10.94
CA PRO A 242 -11.64 14.80 10.46
C PRO A 242 -10.59 15.68 9.81
N VAL A 243 -9.50 15.95 10.53
CA VAL A 243 -8.28 16.41 9.91
C VAL A 243 -7.84 15.20 9.11
N VAL A 244 -8.32 15.12 7.87
CA VAL A 244 -7.64 14.41 6.80
C VAL A 244 -6.33 15.17 6.62
N ALA A 245 -5.39 14.94 7.53
CA ALA A 245 -4.01 15.28 7.32
C ALA A 245 -3.57 14.36 6.19
N LEU A 246 -3.53 14.90 4.97
CA LEU A 246 -2.66 14.34 3.94
C LEU A 246 -1.26 14.30 4.54
N PHE A 247 -0.81 13.12 4.94
CA PHE A 247 0.59 12.90 5.20
C PHE A 247 1.28 12.72 3.86
N THR A 248 1.92 13.79 3.40
CA THR A 248 3.11 13.64 2.56
C THR A 248 4.30 13.44 3.49
N ILE A 249 4.39 12.27 4.12
CA ILE A 249 5.68 11.77 4.57
C ILE A 249 6.38 11.38 3.27
N SER A 250 7.25 12.25 2.76
CA SER A 250 8.05 11.86 1.62
C SER A 250 8.96 10.72 2.08
N ALA A 251 8.78 9.51 1.56
CA ALA A 251 9.62 8.33 1.76
C ALA A 251 11.14 8.64 1.89
N ALA A 252 11.60 9.65 1.14
CA ALA A 252 12.97 10.16 1.17
C ALA A 252 13.49 10.65 2.55
N GLY A 253 12.64 11.20 3.42
CA GLY A 253 13.03 11.74 4.72
C GLY A 253 13.31 10.65 5.77
N ILE A 254 12.51 9.58 5.74
CA ILE A 254 12.65 8.45 6.64
C ILE A 254 13.82 7.56 6.19
N ALA A 255 13.96 7.29 4.89
CA ALA A 255 15.09 6.55 4.34
C ALA A 255 16.45 7.20 4.68
N LEU A 256 16.54 8.54 4.59
CA LEU A 256 17.76 9.28 4.97
C LEU A 256 18.05 9.18 6.48
N SER A 257 17.02 9.23 7.31
CA SER A 257 17.15 9.14 8.78
C SER A 257 17.63 7.75 9.20
N ILE A 258 17.07 6.69 8.61
CA ILE A 258 17.50 5.30 8.81
C ILE A 258 18.95 5.10 8.34
N PHE A 259 19.30 5.62 7.15
CA PHE A 259 20.67 5.55 6.62
C PHE A 259 21.70 6.27 7.52
N LEU A 260 21.34 7.43 8.09
CA LEU A 260 22.22 8.19 9.00
C LEU A 260 22.44 7.48 10.35
N LEU A 261 21.42 6.81 10.87
CA LEU A 261 21.54 5.98 12.09
C LEU A 261 22.51 4.82 11.88
N ARG A 262 22.49 4.18 10.70
CA ARG A 262 23.42 3.10 10.32
C ARG A 262 24.88 3.56 10.21
N LYS A 263 25.12 4.77 9.67
CA LYS A 263 26.49 5.34 9.61
C LYS A 263 27.10 5.57 10.99
N LYS A 264 26.26 5.87 12.00
CA LYS A 264 26.71 6.13 13.38
C LYS A 264 27.04 4.84 14.16
N GLN A 265 26.42 3.71 13.83
CA GLN A 265 26.74 2.43 14.49
C GLN A 265 27.96 1.70 13.88
N ASN A 266 28.32 2.02 12.65
CA ASN A 266 29.45 1.41 11.93
C ASN A 266 30.74 2.26 11.90
N SER A 267 30.82 3.32 12.72
CA SER A 267 32.01 4.20 12.87
C SER A 267 32.52 4.22 14.30
#